data_AF-W0BB12-F1
#
_entry.id   AF-W0BB12-F1
#
_cell.length_a   1.000
_cell.length_b   1.000
_cell.length_c   1.000
_cell.angle_alpha   90.00
_cell.angle_beta   90.00
_cell.angle_gamma   90.00
#
_symmetry.space_group_name_H-M   'P 1'
#
loop_
_entity.id
_entity.type
_entity.pdbx_description
1 polymer ?
#
loop_
_entity_poly.entity_id
_entity_poly.type
_entity_poly.pdbx_seq_one_letter_code
_entity_poly.pdbx_strand_id
1 'polypeptide(L)'
;MNANFTDVNFDENAIFTKAIFKDNTLFIDASFAGDANFNETYFDGKTNFSRAIFQGDVTFNRAVFKEFASFSYAQFRGHVSLNHTELPKYFDFSYVTNIRDVINFNNSNDLYSYETSINLIGTDISKLRLDYSFFSLYFPEDTSDTDIRNVYEDLIKLQKDYGYDAGYKKIMIEYNTYTYMKNKQYIRYFFDKYLWNFGFDKTNLILIVIYIIIFFSLINSFFILRWSEKFIIFLF
;
A
#
# COMPACT_ATOMS: atom_id res chain seq x y z
N MET A 1 15.71 27.30 -8.91
CA MET A 1 17.03 26.70 -8.61
C MET A 1 16.82 25.59 -7.60
N ASN A 2 17.29 24.38 -7.89
CA ASN A 2 17.20 23.26 -6.95
C ASN A 2 18.02 23.56 -5.69
N ALA A 3 17.58 23.05 -4.54
CA ALA A 3 18.39 23.01 -3.32
C ALA A 3 19.12 21.66 -3.26
N ASN A 4 20.44 21.69 -3.18
CA ASN A 4 21.27 20.48 -3.24
C ASN A 4 22.17 20.37 -2.00
N PHE A 5 21.90 19.36 -1.18
CA PHE A 5 22.63 18.94 0.00
C PHE A 5 23.14 17.49 -0.15
N THR A 6 23.39 17.06 -1.38
CA THR A 6 23.97 15.74 -1.66
C THR A 6 25.35 15.63 -1.02
N ASP A 7 25.64 14.49 -0.40
CA ASP A 7 26.89 14.17 0.31
C ASP A 7 27.24 15.13 1.48
N VAL A 8 26.27 15.92 1.96
CA VAL A 8 26.50 16.85 3.08
C VAL A 8 26.48 16.11 4.41
N ASN A 9 27.45 16.43 5.27
CA ASN A 9 27.45 16.03 6.68
C ASN A 9 27.02 17.21 7.55
N PHE A 10 25.94 17.03 8.30
CA PHE A 10 25.52 17.91 9.38
C PHE A 10 26.00 17.31 10.71
N ASP A 11 27.13 17.80 11.22
CA ASP A 11 27.76 17.27 12.44
C ASP A 11 26.96 17.61 13.72
N GLU A 12 26.19 18.69 13.66
CA GLU A 12 25.29 19.16 14.71
C GLU A 12 23.84 19.15 14.21
N ASN A 13 22.91 19.66 15.02
CA ASN A 13 21.50 19.76 14.63
C ASN A 13 21.29 20.55 13.33
N ALA A 14 20.51 19.99 12.40
CA ALA A 14 20.16 20.61 11.13
C ALA A 14 18.72 21.15 11.17
N ILE A 15 18.55 22.46 10.99
CA ILE A 15 17.25 23.13 11.16
C ILE A 15 16.76 23.68 9.82
N PHE A 16 15.68 23.10 9.31
CA PHE A 16 14.96 23.50 8.08
C PHE A 16 13.51 23.91 8.37
N THR A 17 13.18 24.16 9.64
CA THR A 17 11.83 24.52 10.08
C THR A 17 11.26 25.67 9.25
N LYS A 18 10.05 25.49 8.70
CA LYS A 18 9.35 26.48 7.85
C LYS A 18 10.08 26.87 6.56
N ALA A 19 11.12 26.14 6.16
CA ALA A 19 11.75 26.35 4.86
C ALA A 19 10.77 26.08 3.71
N ILE A 20 10.94 26.79 2.60
CA ILE A 20 10.14 26.61 1.39
C ILE A 20 11.10 26.27 0.25
N PHE A 21 11.02 25.04 -0.22
CA PHE A 21 11.76 24.58 -1.38
C PHE A 21 10.82 24.52 -2.60
N LYS A 22 10.94 25.51 -3.48
CA LYS A 22 10.06 25.68 -4.65
C LYS A 22 10.37 24.71 -5.80
N ASP A 23 11.62 24.26 -5.88
CA ASP A 23 12.08 23.31 -6.90
C ASP A 23 12.55 22.01 -6.23
N ASN A 24 13.20 21.13 -6.99
CA ASN A 24 13.68 19.86 -6.45
C ASN A 24 14.67 20.07 -5.30
N THR A 25 14.57 19.20 -4.30
CA THR A 25 15.43 19.21 -3.10
C THR A 25 16.13 17.87 -2.94
N LEU A 26 17.46 17.91 -2.86
CA LEU A 26 18.31 16.72 -2.81
C LEU A 26 19.06 16.66 -1.49
N PHE A 27 18.91 15.56 -0.75
CA PHE A 27 19.65 15.15 0.44
C PHE A 27 20.23 13.74 0.23
N ILE A 28 20.62 13.45 -1.01
CA ILE A 28 21.14 12.14 -1.40
C ILE A 28 22.44 11.90 -0.65
N ASP A 29 22.60 10.74 -0.02
CA ASP A 29 23.80 10.40 0.77
C ASP A 29 24.13 11.40 1.91
N ALA A 30 23.18 12.27 2.29
CA ALA A 30 23.37 13.22 3.38
C ALA A 30 23.39 12.50 4.74
N SER A 31 24.27 12.94 5.64
CA SER A 31 24.39 12.42 6.99
C SER A 31 23.98 13.48 8.02
N PHE A 32 23.06 13.13 8.91
CA PHE A 32 22.62 13.96 10.03
C PHE A 32 23.09 13.32 11.33
N ALA A 33 24.19 13.83 11.89
CA ALA A 33 24.77 13.31 13.13
C ALA A 33 23.94 13.74 14.35
N GLY A 34 23.50 15.00 14.37
CA GLY A 34 22.51 15.53 15.32
C GLY A 34 21.07 15.40 14.81
N ASP A 35 20.15 16.05 15.50
CA ASP A 35 18.72 16.03 15.15
C ASP A 35 18.45 16.83 13.86
N ALA A 36 17.56 16.32 13.02
CA ALA A 36 17.15 16.96 11.76
C ALA A 36 15.69 17.43 11.85
N ASN A 37 15.48 18.75 11.80
CA ASN A 37 14.16 19.35 11.97
C ASN A 37 13.65 19.95 10.65
N PHE A 38 12.68 19.27 10.04
CA PHE A 38 11.92 19.69 8.85
C PHE A 38 10.47 20.05 9.18
N ASN A 39 10.19 20.48 10.41
CA ASN A 39 8.82 20.81 10.81
C ASN A 39 8.28 22.00 10.01
N GLU A 40 7.03 21.90 9.55
CA GLU A 40 6.37 22.91 8.72
C GLU A 40 7.13 23.26 7.42
N THR A 41 8.06 22.41 6.98
CA THR A 41 8.77 22.61 5.70
C THR A 41 7.86 22.30 4.53
N TYR A 42 7.90 23.15 3.51
CA TYR A 42 7.11 22.98 2.29
C TYR A 42 8.01 22.58 1.13
N PHE A 43 7.86 21.34 0.66
CA PHE A 43 8.57 20.78 -0.49
C PHE A 43 7.62 20.75 -1.71
N ASP A 44 7.73 21.78 -2.56
CA ASP A 44 6.87 21.93 -3.74
C ASP A 44 7.35 21.04 -4.89
N GLY A 45 8.67 20.90 -5.04
CA GLY A 45 9.30 20.02 -6.02
C GLY A 45 9.51 18.58 -5.53
N LYS A 46 10.19 17.77 -6.34
CA LYS A 46 10.56 16.41 -5.96
C LYS A 46 11.61 16.43 -4.87
N THR A 47 11.43 15.62 -3.84
CA THR A 47 12.36 15.54 -2.71
C THR A 47 13.02 14.18 -2.65
N ASN A 48 14.34 14.16 -2.44
CA ASN A 48 15.12 12.93 -2.45
C ASN A 48 16.06 12.86 -1.24
N PHE A 49 15.76 11.95 -0.32
CA PHE A 49 16.57 11.53 0.83
C PHE A 49 17.16 10.13 0.64
N SER A 50 17.33 9.67 -0.61
CA SER A 50 17.90 8.35 -0.88
C SER A 50 19.27 8.22 -0.23
N ARG A 51 19.49 7.11 0.48
CA ARG A 51 20.71 6.80 1.23
C ARG A 51 21.07 7.80 2.34
N ALA A 52 20.16 8.72 2.69
CA ALA A 52 20.37 9.60 3.82
C ALA A 52 20.44 8.82 5.13
N ILE A 53 21.32 9.24 6.04
CA ILE A 53 21.49 8.61 7.35
C ILE A 53 21.11 9.60 8.44
N PHE A 54 20.03 9.29 9.16
CA PHE A 54 19.60 10.05 10.34
C PHE A 54 20.10 9.32 11.59
N GLN A 55 21.22 9.80 12.17
CA GLN A 55 21.76 9.27 13.42
C GLN A 55 20.94 9.79 14.62
N GLY A 56 20.63 11.09 14.62
CA GLY A 56 19.72 11.74 15.56
C GLY A 56 18.26 11.61 15.16
N ASP A 57 17.38 12.22 15.95
CA ASP A 57 15.94 12.22 15.69
C ASP A 57 15.63 13.07 14.44
N VAL A 58 14.61 12.67 13.68
CA VAL A 58 14.13 13.42 12.52
C VAL A 58 12.64 13.73 12.64
N THR A 59 12.30 15.00 12.45
CA THR A 59 10.91 15.47 12.56
C THR A 59 10.46 16.17 11.29
N PHE A 60 9.34 15.70 10.72
CA PHE A 60 8.66 16.28 9.56
C PHE A 60 7.25 16.77 9.93
N ASN A 61 7.02 17.12 11.19
CA ASN A 61 5.69 17.45 11.67
C ASN A 61 5.11 18.63 10.89
N ARG A 62 3.90 18.48 10.34
CA ARG A 62 3.26 19.48 9.47
C ARG A 62 4.04 19.85 8.21
N ALA A 63 5.05 19.06 7.83
CA ALA A 63 5.72 19.24 6.55
C ALA A 63 4.79 18.84 5.40
N VAL A 64 4.99 19.42 4.22
CA VAL A 64 4.20 19.12 3.03
C VAL A 64 5.09 18.63 1.92
N PHE A 65 4.82 17.42 1.42
CA PHE A 65 5.45 16.87 0.22
C PHE A 65 4.42 16.82 -0.91
N LYS A 66 4.61 17.58 -1.99
CA LYS A 66 3.59 17.67 -3.05
C LYS A 66 3.52 16.47 -3.98
N GLU A 67 4.58 16.24 -4.76
CA GLU A 67 4.52 15.27 -5.86
C GLU A 67 5.17 13.93 -5.52
N PHE A 68 6.42 13.98 -5.07
CA PHE A 68 7.26 12.80 -4.90
C PHE A 68 8.24 13.02 -3.74
N ALA A 69 8.37 12.00 -2.89
CA ALA A 69 9.47 11.91 -1.93
C ALA A 69 10.07 10.49 -1.97
N SER A 70 11.40 10.41 -2.00
CA SER A 70 12.12 9.14 -1.82
C SER A 70 12.98 9.16 -0.58
N PHE A 71 12.92 8.07 0.18
CA PHE A 71 13.80 7.71 1.27
C PHE A 71 14.46 6.36 0.98
N SER A 72 14.62 6.00 -0.31
CA SER A 72 15.15 4.68 -0.64
C SER A 72 16.53 4.46 -0.06
N TYR A 73 16.77 3.31 0.57
CA TYR A 73 18.03 3.00 1.27
C TYR A 73 18.37 3.94 2.45
N ALA A 74 17.43 4.77 2.92
CA ALA A 74 17.67 5.62 4.08
C ALA A 74 17.79 4.80 5.36
N GLN A 75 18.46 5.37 6.36
CA GLN A 75 18.62 4.77 7.68
C GLN A 75 18.07 5.70 8.76
N PHE A 76 17.18 5.19 9.63
CA PHE A 76 16.55 5.97 10.71
C PHE A 76 16.96 5.45 12.09
N ARG A 77 18.16 5.82 12.53
CA ARG A 77 18.74 5.36 13.80
C ARG A 77 18.26 6.16 15.02
N GLY A 78 17.65 7.33 14.79
CA GLY A 78 16.85 8.08 15.76
C GLY A 78 15.35 7.88 15.58
N HIS A 79 14.56 8.58 16.40
CA HIS A 79 13.11 8.60 16.31
C HIS A 79 12.63 9.38 15.06
N VAL A 80 11.56 8.91 14.42
CA VAL A 80 10.94 9.56 13.26
C VAL A 80 9.56 10.08 13.62
N SER A 81 9.34 11.39 13.46
CA SER A 81 8.06 12.03 13.71
C SER A 81 7.43 12.58 12.42
N LEU A 82 6.22 12.12 12.09
CA LEU A 82 5.46 12.48 10.88
C LEU A 82 4.08 13.06 11.22
N ASN A 83 3.93 13.72 12.39
CA ASN A 83 2.62 14.18 12.84
C ASN A 83 2.07 15.28 11.94
N HIS A 84 0.89 15.05 11.36
CA HIS A 84 0.22 15.95 10.43
C HIS A 84 1.06 16.30 9.18
N THR A 85 2.07 15.50 8.84
CA THR A 85 2.81 15.63 7.58
C THR A 85 1.86 15.36 6.42
N GLU A 86 1.88 16.12 5.33
CA GLU A 86 1.18 15.73 4.10
C GLU A 86 2.13 14.88 3.24
N LEU A 87 1.84 13.58 3.15
CA LEU A 87 2.61 12.65 2.30
C LEU A 87 2.41 12.96 0.80
N PRO A 88 3.43 12.67 -0.04
CA PRO A 88 3.32 12.90 -1.48
C PRO A 88 2.37 11.90 -2.13
N LYS A 89 2.02 12.17 -3.39
CA LYS A 89 1.32 11.21 -4.24
C LYS A 89 2.14 9.94 -4.47
N TYR A 90 3.44 10.07 -4.66
CA TYR A 90 4.35 8.95 -4.85
C TYR A 90 5.42 8.95 -3.77
N PHE A 91 5.46 7.89 -2.97
CA PHE A 91 6.34 7.78 -1.82
C PHE A 91 7.21 6.54 -1.92
N ASP A 92 8.49 6.75 -2.20
CA ASP A 92 9.46 5.65 -2.26
C ASP A 92 10.11 5.45 -0.90
N PHE A 93 9.65 4.45 -0.16
CA PHE A 93 10.14 4.08 1.16
C PHE A 93 10.76 2.68 1.14
N SER A 94 11.43 2.34 0.02
CA SER A 94 12.06 1.04 -0.21
C SER A 94 13.45 0.93 0.42
N TYR A 95 13.84 -0.28 0.83
CA TYR A 95 15.14 -0.59 1.40
C TYR A 95 15.52 0.27 2.62
N VAL A 96 14.53 0.81 3.32
CA VAL A 96 14.75 1.57 4.54
C VAL A 96 15.16 0.59 5.64
N THR A 97 16.28 0.88 6.29
CA THR A 97 16.87 0.00 7.30
C THR A 97 17.18 0.75 8.59
N ASN A 98 17.62 0.02 9.61
CA ASN A 98 18.02 0.57 10.91
C ASN A 98 16.95 1.42 11.60
N ILE A 99 15.66 1.14 11.33
CA ILE A 99 14.53 1.82 11.95
C ILE A 99 14.55 1.54 13.45
N ARG A 100 14.92 2.55 14.24
CA ARG A 100 15.02 2.46 15.70
C ARG A 100 13.67 2.09 16.31
N ASP A 101 12.70 2.99 16.16
CA ASP A 101 11.36 2.92 16.73
C ASP A 101 10.29 2.83 15.65
N VAL A 102 9.09 2.39 16.01
CA VAL A 102 7.98 2.27 15.05
C VAL A 102 7.69 3.63 14.40
N ILE A 103 7.71 3.68 13.07
CA ILE A 103 7.36 4.88 12.29
C ILE A 103 5.85 4.88 12.07
N ASN A 104 5.17 5.91 12.56
CA ASN A 104 3.72 6.03 12.47
C ASN A 104 3.31 6.93 11.30
N PHE A 105 2.72 6.33 10.26
CA PHE A 105 2.16 7.01 9.10
C PHE A 105 0.67 7.35 9.23
N ASN A 106 -0.02 6.88 10.28
CA ASN A 106 -1.45 7.14 10.40
C ASN A 106 -1.78 8.61 10.70
N ASN A 107 -0.81 9.35 11.24
CA ASN A 107 -0.98 10.77 11.57
C ASN A 107 -0.58 11.70 10.41
N SER A 108 -0.13 11.19 9.27
CA SER A 108 0.37 12.00 8.13
C SER A 108 -0.68 12.22 7.02
N ASN A 109 -1.96 12.12 7.41
CA ASN A 109 -3.03 11.77 6.48
C ASN A 109 -4.31 12.59 6.69
N ASP A 110 -4.28 13.64 7.53
CA ASP A 110 -5.48 14.31 8.05
C ASP A 110 -6.23 15.22 7.03
N LEU A 111 -5.74 15.40 5.80
CA LEU A 111 -6.21 16.44 4.86
C LEU A 111 -6.58 15.97 3.44
N TYR A 112 -6.81 14.66 3.23
CA TYR A 112 -6.75 14.08 1.88
C TYR A 112 -7.76 14.52 0.82
N SER A 113 -7.23 14.64 -0.42
CA SER A 113 -7.95 14.54 -1.70
C SER A 113 -7.51 13.36 -2.58
N TYR A 114 -6.49 12.57 -2.19
CA TYR A 114 -5.96 11.43 -2.96
C TYR A 114 -5.28 10.37 -2.07
N GLU A 115 -5.11 9.14 -2.59
CA GLU A 115 -4.34 8.04 -1.95
C GLU A 115 -2.84 8.16 -2.24
N THR A 116 -1.98 7.94 -1.25
CA THR A 116 -0.52 7.89 -1.46
C THR A 116 -0.11 6.53 -2.05
N SER A 117 0.53 6.54 -3.22
CA SER A 117 1.16 5.36 -3.80
C SER A 117 2.54 5.14 -3.19
N ILE A 118 2.71 4.06 -2.43
CA ILE A 118 3.92 3.77 -1.65
C ILE A 118 4.67 2.55 -2.20
N ASN A 119 6.00 2.61 -2.17
CA ASN A 119 6.89 1.47 -2.41
C ASN A 119 7.60 1.10 -1.10
N LEU A 120 7.50 -0.16 -0.69
CA LEU A 120 8.02 -0.69 0.58
C LEU A 120 8.99 -1.86 0.39
N ILE A 121 9.42 -2.15 -0.84
CA ILE A 121 10.33 -3.27 -1.13
C ILE A 121 11.56 -3.20 -0.22
N GLY A 122 11.90 -4.31 0.44
CA GLY A 122 13.13 -4.43 1.23
C GLY A 122 13.14 -3.65 2.56
N THR A 123 12.04 -2.99 2.92
CA THR A 123 11.88 -2.31 4.20
C THR A 123 11.28 -3.25 5.25
N ASP A 124 11.75 -3.18 6.50
CA ASP A 124 11.15 -3.93 7.61
C ASP A 124 9.77 -3.33 7.97
N ILE A 125 8.73 -3.85 7.33
CA ILE A 125 7.35 -3.38 7.50
C ILE A 125 6.86 -3.58 8.95
N SER A 126 7.44 -4.52 9.72
CA SER A 126 7.06 -4.71 11.13
C SER A 126 7.39 -3.51 12.02
N LYS A 127 8.29 -2.64 11.56
CA LYS A 127 8.66 -1.37 12.20
C LYS A 127 7.78 -0.20 11.76
N LEU A 128 6.69 -0.46 11.05
CA LEU A 128 5.76 0.57 10.58
C LEU A 128 4.42 0.45 11.30
N ARG A 129 3.73 1.59 11.42
CA ARG A 129 2.30 1.67 11.73
C ARG A 129 1.63 2.44 10.60
N LEU A 130 0.87 1.71 9.78
CA LEU A 130 0.28 2.22 8.54
C LEU A 130 -1.08 1.55 8.32
N ASP A 131 -2.17 2.30 8.31
CA ASP A 131 -3.48 1.83 7.85
C ASP A 131 -3.52 1.92 6.32
N TYR A 132 -3.54 0.75 5.67
CA TYR A 132 -3.44 0.64 4.23
C TYR A 132 -4.66 1.19 3.48
N SER A 133 -5.77 1.49 4.18
CA SER A 133 -6.94 2.10 3.55
C SER A 133 -6.64 3.44 2.87
N PHE A 134 -5.59 4.14 3.30
CA PHE A 134 -5.14 5.42 2.73
C PHE A 134 -4.05 5.30 1.65
N PHE A 135 -3.58 4.08 1.36
CA PHE A 135 -2.42 3.85 0.51
C PHE A 135 -2.75 2.93 -0.66
N SER A 136 -1.91 3.00 -1.70
CA SER A 136 -1.84 2.03 -2.79
C SER A 136 -0.38 1.60 -2.97
N LEU A 137 -0.15 0.39 -3.47
CA LEU A 137 1.21 -0.08 -3.77
C LEU A 137 1.59 0.24 -5.21
N TYR A 138 2.86 0.59 -5.40
CA TYR A 138 3.50 0.50 -6.70
C TYR A 138 4.82 -0.27 -6.59
N PHE A 139 5.17 -0.98 -7.65
CA PHE A 139 6.40 -1.76 -7.74
C PHE A 139 7.13 -1.35 -9.02
N PRO A 140 8.46 -1.10 -8.99
CA PRO A 140 9.28 -0.95 -10.19
C PRO A 140 9.13 -2.15 -11.14
N GLU A 141 9.27 -1.93 -12.45
CA GLU A 141 9.01 -2.96 -13.48
C GLU A 141 9.83 -4.26 -13.29
N ASP A 142 11.06 -4.14 -12.77
CA ASP A 142 11.98 -5.27 -12.57
C ASP A 142 11.87 -5.92 -11.17
N THR A 143 10.83 -5.60 -10.39
CA THR A 143 10.67 -6.16 -9.05
C THR A 143 10.41 -7.67 -9.11
N SER A 144 11.13 -8.44 -8.30
CA SER A 144 10.97 -9.89 -8.25
C SER A 144 9.60 -10.29 -7.67
N ASP A 145 9.08 -11.44 -8.09
CA ASP A 145 7.83 -11.99 -7.55
C ASP A 145 7.91 -12.20 -6.03
N THR A 146 9.06 -12.68 -5.55
CA THR A 146 9.34 -12.87 -4.14
C THR A 146 9.23 -11.55 -3.37
N ASP A 147 9.82 -10.47 -3.86
CA ASP A 147 9.78 -9.17 -3.18
C ASP A 147 8.36 -8.59 -3.14
N ILE A 148 7.62 -8.70 -4.25
CA ILE A 148 6.22 -8.26 -4.30
C ILE A 148 5.40 -9.02 -3.26
N ARG A 149 5.53 -10.35 -3.21
CA ARG A 149 4.82 -11.19 -2.25
C ARG A 149 5.18 -10.87 -0.80
N ASN A 150 6.46 -10.68 -0.50
CA ASN A 150 6.91 -10.32 0.85
C ASN A 150 6.23 -9.02 1.32
N VAL A 151 6.19 -7.99 0.46
CA VAL A 151 5.51 -6.72 0.79
C VAL A 151 4.02 -6.93 1.08
N TYR A 152 3.32 -7.70 0.24
CA TYR A 152 1.91 -8.01 0.49
C TYR A 152 1.71 -8.78 1.80
N GLU A 153 2.47 -9.86 2.02
CA GLU A 153 2.34 -10.74 3.18
C GLU A 153 2.63 -9.99 4.49
N ASP A 154 3.67 -9.15 4.51
CA ASP A 154 4.01 -8.32 5.66
C ASP A 154 2.98 -7.22 5.94
N LEU A 155 2.45 -6.57 4.89
CA LEU A 155 1.38 -5.59 5.06
C LEU A 155 0.09 -6.25 5.56
N ILE A 156 -0.30 -7.40 5.02
CA ILE A 156 -1.47 -8.17 5.49
C ILE A 156 -1.33 -8.47 6.99
N LYS A 157 -0.15 -8.92 7.41
CA LYS A 157 0.15 -9.18 8.81
C LYS A 157 0.05 -7.89 9.64
N LEU A 158 0.68 -6.81 9.21
CA LEU A 158 0.61 -5.51 9.87
C LEU A 158 -0.84 -5.04 10.04
N GLN A 159 -1.65 -5.07 8.98
CA GLN A 159 -3.05 -4.64 9.04
C GLN A 159 -3.83 -5.45 10.08
N LYS A 160 -3.60 -6.76 10.13
CA LYS A 160 -4.22 -7.65 11.11
C LYS A 160 -3.75 -7.37 12.54
N ASP A 161 -2.45 -7.20 12.74
CA ASP A 161 -1.83 -6.99 14.06
C ASP A 161 -2.29 -5.67 14.70
N TYR A 162 -2.50 -4.63 13.90
CA TYR A 162 -3.03 -3.34 14.37
C TYR A 162 -4.57 -3.21 14.33
N GLY A 163 -5.29 -4.18 13.76
CA GLY A 163 -6.75 -4.16 13.68
C GLY A 163 -7.33 -3.19 12.64
N TYR A 164 -6.62 -2.94 11.53
CA TYR A 164 -7.08 -2.08 10.44
C TYR A 164 -7.95 -2.86 9.46
N ASP A 165 -9.22 -3.08 9.79
CA ASP A 165 -10.12 -3.94 9.00
C ASP A 165 -10.29 -3.48 7.53
N ALA A 166 -10.41 -2.17 7.31
CA ALA A 166 -10.55 -1.60 5.96
C ALA A 166 -9.27 -1.79 5.14
N GLY A 167 -8.11 -1.44 5.72
CA GLY A 167 -6.80 -1.66 5.12
C GLY A 167 -6.53 -3.14 4.85
N TYR A 168 -6.84 -4.02 5.80
CA TYR A 168 -6.72 -5.47 5.68
C TYR A 168 -7.53 -6.01 4.50
N LYS A 169 -8.79 -5.59 4.38
CA LYS A 169 -9.64 -6.00 3.26
C LYS A 169 -9.07 -5.52 1.92
N LYS A 170 -8.63 -4.26 1.84
CA LYS A 170 -8.06 -3.68 0.61
C LYS A 170 -6.82 -4.46 0.16
N ILE A 171 -5.83 -4.64 1.05
CA ILE A 171 -4.57 -5.33 0.71
C ILE A 171 -4.80 -6.80 0.34
N MET A 172 -5.74 -7.51 0.99
CA MET A 172 -6.08 -8.89 0.66
C MET A 172 -6.69 -9.02 -0.75
N ILE A 173 -7.55 -8.08 -1.15
CA ILE A 173 -8.13 -8.06 -2.50
C ILE A 173 -7.02 -7.82 -3.55
N GLU A 174 -6.13 -6.88 -3.29
CA GLU A 174 -5.00 -6.57 -4.18
C GLU A 174 -4.05 -7.76 -4.30
N TYR A 175 -3.67 -8.39 -3.19
CA TYR A 175 -2.76 -9.55 -3.19
C TYR A 175 -3.35 -10.77 -3.93
N ASN A 176 -4.62 -11.07 -3.69
CA ASN A 176 -5.31 -12.15 -4.39
C ASN A 176 -5.43 -11.84 -5.89
N THR A 177 -5.75 -10.59 -6.25
CA THR A 177 -5.82 -10.16 -7.65
C THR A 177 -4.46 -10.33 -8.33
N TYR A 178 -3.38 -9.86 -7.71
CA TYR A 178 -2.02 -10.07 -8.17
C TYR A 178 -1.71 -11.56 -8.40
N THR A 179 -1.98 -12.40 -7.40
CA THR A 179 -1.75 -13.85 -7.45
C THR A 179 -2.51 -14.51 -8.59
N TYR A 180 -3.79 -14.17 -8.80
CA TYR A 180 -4.57 -14.75 -9.89
C TYR A 180 -4.06 -14.34 -11.26
N MET A 181 -3.75 -13.05 -11.45
CA MET A 181 -3.26 -12.55 -12.74
C MET A 181 -1.90 -13.19 -13.08
N LYS A 182 -1.00 -13.26 -12.10
CA LYS A 182 0.32 -13.89 -12.26
C LYS A 182 0.21 -15.35 -12.67
N ASN A 183 -0.68 -16.10 -12.02
CA ASN A 183 -0.91 -17.52 -12.30
C ASN A 183 -1.87 -17.78 -13.49
N LYS A 184 -2.29 -16.74 -14.21
CA LYS A 184 -3.28 -16.81 -15.31
C LYS A 184 -4.61 -17.46 -14.90
N GLN A 185 -5.01 -17.33 -13.63
CA GLN A 185 -6.21 -17.91 -13.05
C GLN A 185 -7.44 -17.01 -13.23
N TYR A 186 -7.70 -16.55 -14.46
CA TYR A 186 -8.73 -15.54 -14.75
C TYR A 186 -10.16 -15.98 -14.39
N ILE A 187 -10.47 -17.27 -14.60
CA ILE A 187 -11.78 -17.84 -14.24
C ILE A 187 -11.96 -17.75 -12.73
N ARG A 188 -10.95 -18.15 -11.95
CA ARG A 188 -11.02 -18.10 -10.49
C ARG A 188 -11.13 -16.66 -9.97
N TYR A 189 -10.34 -15.75 -10.54
CA TYR A 189 -10.48 -14.31 -10.27
C TYR A 189 -11.90 -13.80 -10.54
N PHE A 190 -12.54 -14.19 -11.65
CA PHE A 190 -13.92 -13.81 -11.93
C PHE A 190 -14.89 -14.27 -10.83
N PHE A 191 -14.79 -15.55 -10.42
CA PHE A 191 -15.61 -16.08 -9.33
C PHE A 191 -15.34 -15.35 -8.01
N ASP A 192 -14.06 -15.24 -7.61
CA ASP A 192 -13.72 -14.63 -6.34
C ASP A 192 -14.08 -13.14 -6.30
N LYS A 193 -13.96 -12.40 -7.41
CA LYS A 193 -14.33 -10.99 -7.48
C LYS A 193 -15.84 -10.74 -7.45
N TYR A 194 -16.60 -11.40 -8.33
CA TYR A 194 -18.01 -11.05 -8.55
C TYR A 194 -19.00 -11.87 -7.74
N LEU A 195 -18.63 -13.10 -7.39
CA LEU A 195 -19.52 -14.02 -6.69
C LEU A 195 -19.20 -14.05 -5.19
N TRP A 196 -17.92 -13.97 -4.82
CA TRP A 196 -17.49 -14.22 -3.43
C TRP A 196 -16.83 -13.01 -2.74
N ASN A 197 -16.64 -11.89 -3.45
CA ASN A 197 -15.92 -10.69 -3.00
C ASN A 197 -14.64 -11.03 -2.20
N PHE A 198 -13.83 -11.96 -2.73
CA PHE A 198 -12.61 -12.50 -2.13
C PHE A 198 -12.79 -13.05 -0.69
N GLY A 199 -14.00 -13.43 -0.30
CA GLY A 199 -14.33 -14.05 0.99
C GLY A 199 -14.82 -13.08 2.04
N PHE A 200 -14.97 -11.81 1.68
CA PHE A 200 -15.44 -10.78 2.59
C PHE A 200 -16.96 -10.63 2.64
N ASP A 201 -17.71 -11.22 1.70
CA ASP A 201 -19.17 -11.14 1.68
C ASP A 201 -19.82 -12.53 1.72
N LYS A 202 -20.22 -12.97 2.93
CA LYS A 202 -20.89 -14.26 3.15
C LYS A 202 -22.33 -14.29 2.62
N THR A 203 -22.94 -13.13 2.32
CA THR A 203 -24.34 -13.04 1.89
C THR A 203 -24.51 -13.52 0.45
N ASN A 204 -23.53 -13.24 -0.40
CA ASN A 204 -23.55 -13.68 -1.80
C ASN A 204 -23.47 -15.21 -1.93
N LEU A 205 -22.83 -15.89 -0.98
CA LEU A 205 -22.75 -17.35 -0.93
C LEU A 205 -24.15 -18.00 -0.87
N ILE A 206 -25.04 -17.45 -0.03
CA ILE A 206 -26.42 -17.92 0.09
C ILE A 206 -27.17 -17.67 -1.23
N LEU A 207 -27.02 -16.49 -1.81
CA LEU A 207 -27.66 -16.16 -3.09
C LEU A 207 -27.16 -17.05 -4.24
N ILE A 208 -25.87 -17.35 -4.28
CA ILE A 208 -25.28 -18.25 -5.29
C ILE A 208 -25.82 -19.66 -5.15
N VAL A 209 -25.90 -20.17 -3.92
CA VAL A 209 -26.50 -21.49 -3.68
C VAL A 209 -27.96 -21.51 -4.14
N ILE A 210 -28.73 -20.44 -3.87
CA ILE A 210 -30.11 -20.29 -4.35
C ILE A 210 -30.15 -20.26 -5.90
N TYR A 211 -29.30 -19.48 -6.57
CA TYR A 211 -29.24 -19.42 -8.03
C TYR A 211 -28.87 -20.76 -8.66
N ILE A 212 -27.91 -21.49 -8.06
CA ILE A 212 -27.52 -22.84 -8.51
C ILE A 212 -28.71 -23.79 -8.38
N ILE A 213 -29.43 -23.77 -7.24
CA ILE A 213 -30.62 -24.60 -7.03
C ILE A 213 -31.70 -24.28 -8.06
N ILE A 214 -31.99 -23.00 -8.31
CA ILE A 214 -32.98 -22.58 -9.31
C ILE A 214 -32.56 -23.02 -10.72
N PHE A 215 -31.29 -22.81 -11.10
CA PHE A 215 -30.76 -23.19 -12.40
C PHE A 215 -30.89 -24.70 -12.65
N PHE A 216 -30.46 -25.54 -11.71
CA PHE A 216 -30.61 -26.99 -11.83
C PHE A 216 -32.06 -27.45 -11.81
N SER A 217 -32.93 -26.77 -11.04
CA SER A 217 -34.37 -27.06 -11.02
C SER A 217 -35.02 -26.77 -12.37
N LEU A 218 -34.65 -25.66 -13.03
CA LEU A 218 -35.14 -25.31 -14.36
C LEU A 218 -34.64 -26.29 -15.43
N ILE A 219 -33.36 -26.69 -15.38
CA ILE A 219 -32.81 -27.71 -16.27
C ILE A 219 -33.57 -29.04 -16.10
N ASN A 220 -33.71 -29.51 -14.86
CA ASN A 220 -34.41 -30.76 -14.58
C ASN A 220 -35.88 -30.69 -15.05
N SER A 221 -36.58 -29.58 -14.79
CA SER A 221 -37.95 -29.38 -15.26
C SER A 221 -38.05 -29.46 -16.79
N PHE A 222 -37.14 -28.81 -17.52
CA PHE A 222 -37.08 -28.87 -18.98
C PHE A 222 -36.87 -30.32 -19.49
N PHE A 223 -35.96 -31.08 -18.87
CA PHE A 223 -35.73 -32.47 -19.25
C PHE A 223 -36.93 -33.37 -18.93
N ILE A 224 -37.59 -33.19 -17.78
CA ILE A 224 -38.79 -33.95 -17.39
C ILE A 224 -39.93 -33.69 -18.38
N LEU A 225 -40.20 -32.42 -18.70
CA LEU A 225 -41.24 -32.05 -19.66
C LEU A 225 -40.96 -32.67 -21.03
N ARG A 226 -39.73 -32.55 -21.54
CA ARG A 226 -39.34 -33.10 -22.84
C ARG A 226 -39.36 -34.64 -22.89
N TRP A 227 -39.11 -35.32 -21.77
CA TRP A 227 -39.26 -36.79 -21.67
C TRP A 227 -40.72 -37.22 -21.62
N SER A 228 -41.58 -36.46 -20.91
CA SER A 228 -43.01 -36.76 -20.84
C SER A 228 -43.71 -36.65 -22.21
N GLU A 229 -43.34 -35.67 -23.03
CA GLU A 229 -43.87 -35.53 -24.41
C GLU A 229 -43.50 -36.72 -25.30
N LYS A 230 -42.28 -37.25 -25.17
CA LYS A 230 -41.84 -38.44 -25.93
C LYS A 230 -42.55 -39.72 -25.52
N PHE A 231 -42.96 -39.84 -24.26
CA PHE A 231 -43.70 -41.01 -23.77
C PHE A 231 -45.17 -40.99 -24.21
N ILE A 232 -45.80 -39.82 -24.29
CA ILE A 232 -47.18 -39.69 -24.75
C ILE A 232 -47.33 -40.08 -26.24
N ILE A 233 -46.31 -39.82 -27.07
CA ILE A 233 -46.31 -40.19 -28.50
C ILE A 233 -46.17 -41.71 -28.73
N PHE A 234 -45.69 -42.49 -27.74
CA PHE A 234 -45.58 -43.95 -27.85
C PHE A 234 -46.81 -44.71 -27.31
N LEU A 235 -47.76 -44.02 -26.70
CA LEU A 235 -48.96 -44.59 -26.09
C LEU A 235 -50.25 -44.39 -26.93
N PHE A 236 -50.13 -43.83 -28.13
CA PHE A 236 -51.18 -43.72 -29.15
C PHE A 236 -50.69 -44.30 -30.47
#